data_AF-A0A1I5V831-F1
#
_entry.id   AF-A0A1I5V831-F1
#
_cell.length_a   1.000
_cell.length_b   1.000
_cell.length_c   1.000
_cell.angle_alpha   90.00
_cell.angle_beta   90.00
_cell.angle_gamma   90.00
#
_symmetry.space_group_name_H-M   'P 1'
#
loop_
_entity.id
_entity.type
_entity.pdbx_description
1 polymer ?
#
loop_
_entity_poly.entity_id
_entity_poly.type
_entity_poly.pdbx_seq_one_letter_code
_entity_poly.pdbx_strand_id
1 'polypeptide(L)'
;MRKINHLNTNKEKRTFFQWLNFLIPYFYTAGITLIISWMVIASILIGFNILNENPKAFFLQNENTSPTNASGTAFSIIVQPFVESNFNQIIFRGIFLLFIWLLLFLTIPVAFKRLKRFKFLNLEFEVDNIEQAAIETVEISGTKARLMAYFTGDDASGRTLDFLSQSTIDFKEVLEYFLAETQLGYKNHPINGVFTYKIYNGPAPEKLHVLVEESKESGESAVYNKIDEDNLWKKSYLVLYFPYNHTEYITVIESYSYSFDILDKYLFELLHKTISKNLENIEYMVALTNNDEDTSLENS
;
A
#
# COMPACT_ATOMS: atom_id res chain seq x y z
N MET A 1 13.30 -1.72 -39.72
CA MET A 1 14.40 -2.11 -38.81
C MET A 1 13.86 -2.04 -37.38
N ARG A 2 13.45 -3.18 -36.80
CA ARG A 2 12.74 -3.25 -35.50
C ARG A 2 13.73 -3.09 -34.34
N LYS A 3 13.50 -2.11 -33.46
CA LYS A 3 14.29 -1.85 -32.25
C LYS A 3 14.02 -2.90 -31.19
N ILE A 4 15.10 -3.23 -30.49
CA ILE A 4 15.30 -4.27 -29.50
C ILE A 4 14.57 -3.91 -28.19
N ASN A 5 13.80 -4.87 -27.66
CA ASN A 5 13.22 -4.79 -26.32
C ASN A 5 14.34 -4.79 -25.27
N HIS A 6 14.47 -3.70 -24.51
CA HIS A 6 15.29 -3.70 -23.30
C HIS A 6 14.52 -4.41 -22.18
N LEU A 7 15.03 -5.58 -21.78
CA LEU A 7 14.63 -6.28 -20.56
C LEU A 7 15.01 -5.42 -19.34
N ASN A 8 13.99 -4.88 -18.68
CA ASN A 8 14.09 -4.21 -17.39
C ASN A 8 14.41 -5.28 -16.33
N THR A 9 15.68 -5.39 -15.92
CA THR A 9 16.08 -6.20 -14.76
C THR A 9 16.24 -5.29 -13.56
N ASN A 10 15.11 -4.80 -13.04
CA ASN A 10 15.06 -4.30 -11.67
C ASN A 10 15.30 -5.50 -10.75
N LYS A 11 16.57 -5.72 -10.37
CA LYS A 11 16.91 -6.55 -9.21
C LYS A 11 16.39 -5.81 -7.98
N GLU A 12 15.15 -6.07 -7.63
CA GLU A 12 14.61 -5.76 -6.30
C GLU A 12 15.61 -6.26 -5.26
N LYS A 13 16.27 -5.33 -4.56
CA LYS A 13 17.06 -5.66 -3.38
C LYS A 13 16.08 -6.13 -2.31
N ARG A 14 15.79 -7.44 -2.31
CA ARG A 14 15.00 -8.06 -1.26
C ARG A 14 15.62 -7.70 0.08
N THR A 15 14.83 -7.08 0.95
CA THR A 15 15.29 -6.70 2.29
C THR A 15 15.68 -7.97 3.05
N PHE A 16 16.63 -7.86 3.98
CA PHE A 16 17.11 -8.98 4.79
C PHE A 16 15.97 -9.79 5.44
N PHE A 17 14.89 -9.11 5.83
CA PHE A 17 13.69 -9.73 6.39
C PHE A 17 12.88 -10.56 5.38
N GLN A 18 12.83 -10.17 4.11
CA GLN A 18 12.20 -10.99 3.05
C GLN A 18 13.00 -12.26 2.80
N TRP A 19 14.33 -12.19 2.87
CA TRP A 19 15.19 -13.37 2.79
C TRP A 19 15.03 -14.29 4.00
N LEU A 20 14.96 -13.71 5.21
CA LEU A 20 14.74 -14.47 6.44
C LEU A 20 13.37 -15.18 6.44
N ASN A 21 12.30 -14.48 6.05
CA ASN A 21 10.96 -15.06 5.93
C ASN A 21 10.90 -16.20 4.90
N PHE A 22 11.69 -16.10 3.83
CA PHE A 22 11.82 -17.16 2.84
C PHE A 22 12.55 -18.40 3.40
N LEU A 23 13.49 -18.24 4.34
CA LEU A 23 14.27 -19.35 4.91
C LEU A 23 13.60 -20.09 6.06
N ILE A 24 12.69 -19.43 6.79
CA ILE A 24 11.97 -20.02 7.93
C ILE A 24 11.33 -21.38 7.61
N PRO A 25 10.61 -21.57 6.48
CA PRO A 25 10.04 -22.88 6.10
C PRO A 25 11.09 -23.98 5.89
N TYR A 26 12.26 -23.63 5.36
CA TYR A 26 13.35 -24.58 5.13
C TYR A 26 14.01 -25.01 6.44
N PHE A 27 14.25 -24.08 7.37
CA PHE A 27 14.74 -24.43 8.70
C PHE A 27 13.73 -25.27 9.49
N TYR A 28 12.44 -24.92 9.39
CA TYR A 28 11.36 -25.67 10.04
C TYR A 28 11.33 -27.12 9.57
N THR A 29 11.29 -27.33 8.25
CA THR A 29 11.26 -28.66 7.63
C THR A 29 12.53 -29.45 7.91
N ALA A 30 13.72 -28.83 7.82
CA ALA A 30 15.00 -29.47 8.15
C ALA A 30 15.08 -29.95 9.60
N GLY A 31 14.53 -29.18 10.55
CA GLY A 31 14.45 -29.61 11.95
C GLY A 31 13.53 -30.81 12.14
N ILE A 32 12.34 -30.81 11.53
CA ILE A 32 11.42 -31.94 11.60
C ILE A 32 12.04 -33.20 11.01
N THR A 33 12.66 -33.11 9.83
CA THR A 33 13.28 -34.27 9.19
C THR A 33 14.43 -34.82 10.03
N LEU A 34 15.24 -33.95 10.64
CA LEU A 34 16.32 -34.36 11.55
C LEU A 34 15.78 -35.11 12.77
N ILE A 35 14.72 -34.60 13.41
CA ILE A 35 14.13 -35.23 14.60
C ILE A 35 13.52 -36.59 14.26
N ILE A 36 12.77 -36.68 13.16
CA ILE A 36 12.17 -37.93 12.70
C ILE A 36 13.26 -38.94 12.32
N SER A 37 14.27 -38.54 11.56
CA SER A 37 15.39 -39.42 11.20
C SER A 37 16.12 -39.93 12.44
N TRP A 38 16.36 -39.08 13.44
CA TRP A 38 16.95 -39.50 14.71
C TRP A 38 16.06 -40.52 15.44
N MET A 39 14.75 -40.27 15.53
CA MET A 39 13.81 -41.20 16.15
C MET A 39 13.82 -42.58 15.47
N VAL A 40 13.80 -42.60 14.14
CA VAL A 40 13.79 -43.85 13.35
C VAL A 40 15.10 -44.61 13.54
N ILE A 41 16.25 -43.94 13.42
CA ILE A 41 17.58 -44.58 13.60
C ILE A 41 17.73 -45.13 15.03
N ALA A 42 17.36 -44.36 16.05
CA ALA A 42 17.44 -44.79 17.43
C ALA A 42 16.50 -45.97 17.73
N SER A 43 15.29 -45.95 17.17
CA SER A 43 14.31 -47.04 17.29
C SER A 43 14.80 -48.33 16.62
N ILE A 44 15.43 -48.21 15.44
CA ILE A 44 16.01 -49.34 14.72
C ILE A 44 17.21 -49.93 15.49
N LEU A 45 18.13 -49.10 15.98
CA LEU A 45 19.30 -49.55 16.73
C LEU A 45 18.93 -50.33 18.00
N ILE A 46 17.96 -49.81 18.76
CA ILE A 46 17.47 -50.48 19.96
C ILE A 46 16.63 -51.69 19.61
N GLY A 47 15.86 -51.62 18.52
CA GLY A 47 15.10 -52.77 18.05
C GLY A 47 15.98 -53.94 17.65
N PHE A 48 17.08 -53.70 16.94
CA PHE A 48 18.07 -54.73 16.63
C PHE A 48 18.77 -55.27 17.87
N ASN A 49 19.14 -54.41 18.82
CA ASN A 49 19.82 -54.84 20.03
C ASN A 49 18.91 -55.71 20.92
N ILE A 50 17.66 -55.28 21.12
CA ILE A 50 16.64 -56.03 21.88
C ILE A 50 16.26 -57.34 21.19
N LEU A 51 16.16 -57.36 19.85
CA LEU A 51 15.83 -58.58 19.10
C LEU A 51 16.92 -59.65 19.21
N ASN A 52 18.19 -59.23 19.27
CA ASN A 52 19.33 -60.14 19.42
C ASN A 52 19.49 -60.65 20.86
N GLU A 53 19.20 -59.83 21.87
CA GLU A 53 19.40 -60.21 23.28
C GLU A 53 18.17 -60.87 23.90
N ASN A 54 16.95 -60.40 23.63
CA ASN A 54 15.70 -60.97 24.16
C ASN A 54 14.45 -60.55 23.34
N PRO A 55 13.95 -61.39 22.41
CA PRO A 55 12.83 -61.02 21.53
C PRO A 55 11.50 -60.81 22.27
N LYS A 56 11.36 -61.35 23.49
CA LYS A 56 10.16 -61.17 24.35
C LYS A 56 10.13 -59.83 25.07
N ALA A 57 11.28 -59.18 25.29
CA ALA A 57 11.36 -57.85 25.90
C ALA A 57 10.86 -56.74 24.96
N PHE A 58 10.75 -57.03 23.67
CA PHE A 58 10.25 -56.10 22.64
C PHE A 58 8.76 -55.76 22.82
N PHE A 59 7.96 -56.66 23.42
CA PHE A 59 6.51 -56.55 23.53
C PHE A 59 5.99 -56.43 24.98
N LEU A 60 6.74 -55.80 25.90
CA LEU A 60 6.29 -55.32 27.23
C LEU A 60 6.58 -56.21 28.46
N GLN A 61 7.64 -57.01 28.48
CA GLN A 61 8.12 -57.60 29.74
C GLN A 61 9.62 -57.41 29.91
N ASN A 62 9.98 -56.47 30.78
CA ASN A 62 11.30 -56.49 31.41
C ASN A 62 11.23 -57.60 32.47
N GLU A 63 12.08 -58.63 32.40
CA GLU A 63 12.06 -59.77 33.33
C GLU A 63 12.34 -59.37 34.80
N ASN A 64 12.67 -58.10 35.06
CA ASN A 64 12.97 -57.58 36.38
C ASN A 64 11.76 -57.05 37.19
N THR A 65 10.53 -57.19 36.70
CA THR A 65 9.33 -56.90 37.52
C THR A 65 8.57 -58.19 37.84
N SER A 66 9.13 -58.97 38.76
CA SER A 66 8.30 -59.87 39.58
C SER A 66 7.37 -59.00 40.45
N PRO A 67 6.05 -59.28 40.51
CA PRO A 67 5.13 -58.46 41.27
C PRO A 67 5.22 -58.87 42.75
N THR A 68 6.25 -58.39 43.45
CA THR A 68 6.30 -58.50 44.91
C THR A 68 5.81 -57.18 45.48
N ASN A 69 4.58 -57.22 46.01
CA ASN A 69 3.85 -56.17 46.74
C ASN A 69 2.83 -55.37 45.89
N ALA A 70 1.63 -55.94 45.82
CA ALA A 70 0.43 -55.31 45.31
C ALA A 70 -0.04 -54.19 46.26
N SER A 71 0.27 -52.93 45.92
CA SER A 71 -0.54 -51.75 46.29
C SER A 71 -0.35 -50.61 45.28
N GLY A 72 -0.29 -50.94 43.99
CA GLY A 72 -0.12 -49.96 42.91
C GLY A 72 -1.45 -49.66 42.22
N THR A 73 -1.80 -48.38 42.08
CA THR A 73 -2.92 -47.89 41.27
C THR A 73 -2.78 -48.40 39.81
N ALA A 74 -3.86 -48.57 39.06
CA ALA A 74 -3.85 -49.07 37.66
C ALA A 74 -2.78 -48.40 36.75
N PHE A 75 -2.38 -47.17 37.08
CA PHE A 75 -1.26 -46.45 36.48
C PHE A 75 0.10 -47.17 36.61
N SER A 76 0.47 -47.70 37.78
CA SER A 76 1.79 -48.32 38.00
C SER A 76 1.92 -49.72 37.38
N ILE A 77 0.79 -50.40 37.15
CA ILE A 77 0.78 -51.76 36.61
C ILE A 77 0.82 -51.75 35.07
N ILE A 78 0.20 -50.76 34.43
CA ILE A 78 0.02 -50.73 32.97
C ILE A 78 0.81 -49.59 32.32
N VAL A 79 0.73 -48.39 32.89
CA VAL A 79 1.28 -47.17 32.27
C VAL A 79 2.77 -47.05 32.55
N GLN A 80 3.19 -47.30 33.78
CA GLN A 80 4.60 -47.18 34.19
C GLN A 80 5.55 -48.09 33.38
N PRO A 81 5.33 -49.41 33.24
CA PRO A 81 6.22 -50.25 32.44
C PRO A 81 6.20 -49.90 30.95
N PHE A 82 5.09 -49.34 30.45
CA PHE A 82 5.01 -48.85 29.08
C PHE A 82 5.85 -47.58 28.87
N VAL A 83 5.80 -46.61 29.79
CA VAL A 83 6.58 -45.37 29.69
C VAL A 83 8.07 -45.60 29.97
N GLU A 84 8.40 -46.55 30.86
CA GLU A 84 9.78 -46.86 31.24
C GLU A 84 10.53 -47.72 30.21
N SER A 85 9.84 -48.34 29.26
CA SER A 85 10.48 -49.06 28.16
C SER A 85 11.43 -48.16 27.37
N ASN A 86 12.69 -48.60 27.19
CA ASN A 86 13.73 -47.88 26.46
C ASN A 86 13.28 -47.43 25.05
N PHE A 87 12.47 -48.25 24.39
CA PHE A 87 11.89 -47.95 23.08
C PHE A 87 10.88 -46.79 23.16
N ASN A 88 9.94 -46.86 24.11
CA ASN A 88 8.91 -45.84 24.27
C ASN A 88 9.48 -44.52 24.78
N GLN A 89 10.51 -44.54 25.63
CA GLN A 89 11.20 -43.31 26.07
C GLN A 89 11.76 -42.51 24.89
N ILE A 90 12.24 -43.16 23.83
CA ILE A 90 12.75 -42.48 22.63
C ILE A 90 11.61 -41.86 21.83
N ILE A 91 10.50 -42.58 21.70
CA ILE A 91 9.30 -42.07 21.04
C ILE A 91 8.78 -40.84 21.78
N PHE A 92 8.65 -40.91 23.11
CA PHE A 92 8.19 -39.79 23.93
C PHE A 92 9.14 -38.60 23.89
N ARG A 93 10.47 -38.82 23.98
CA ARG A 93 11.47 -37.74 23.83
C ARG A 93 11.41 -37.09 22.45
N GLY A 94 11.23 -37.89 21.39
CA GLY A 94 11.10 -37.39 20.03
C GLY A 94 9.83 -36.55 19.81
N ILE A 95 8.68 -37.04 20.29
CA ILE A 95 7.40 -36.30 20.26
C ILE A 95 7.53 -35.00 21.06
N PHE A 96 8.16 -35.04 22.23
CA PHE A 96 8.39 -33.85 23.06
C PHE A 96 9.28 -32.82 22.35
N LEU A 97 10.33 -33.27 21.66
CA LEU A 97 11.23 -32.40 20.91
C LEU A 97 10.54 -31.81 19.67
N LEU A 98 9.69 -32.58 18.98
CA LEU A 98 8.80 -32.06 17.93
C LEU A 98 7.84 -31.00 18.47
N PHE A 99 7.27 -31.21 19.65
CA PHE A 99 6.37 -30.25 20.28
C PHE A 99 7.07 -28.94 20.64
N ILE A 100 8.27 -29.01 21.21
CA ILE A 100 9.11 -27.83 21.45
C ILE A 100 9.46 -27.14 20.13
N TRP A 101 9.84 -27.90 19.11
CA TRP A 101 10.19 -27.35 17.78
C TRP A 101 9.02 -26.61 17.15
N LEU A 102 7.81 -27.17 17.25
CA LEU A 102 6.57 -26.53 16.79
C LEU A 102 6.26 -25.25 17.58
N LEU A 103 6.38 -25.28 18.92
CA LEU A 103 6.18 -24.10 19.76
C LEU A 103 7.19 -22.98 19.46
N LEU A 104 8.44 -23.34 19.17
CA LEU A 104 9.49 -22.38 18.81
C LEU A 104 9.14 -21.65 17.50
N PHE A 105 8.66 -22.37 16.49
CA PHE A 105 8.23 -21.75 15.23
C PHE A 105 6.88 -21.04 15.30
N LEU A 106 6.06 -21.30 16.32
CA LEU A 106 4.85 -20.51 16.58
C LEU A 106 5.18 -19.17 17.27
N THR A 107 6.09 -19.21 18.24
CA THR A 107 6.41 -18.06 19.11
C THR A 107 7.33 -17.06 18.42
N ILE A 108 8.30 -17.53 17.63
CA ILE A 108 9.29 -16.68 16.94
C ILE A 108 8.62 -15.67 16.00
N PRO A 109 7.79 -16.06 15.01
CA PRO A 109 7.16 -15.10 14.09
C PRO A 109 6.29 -14.07 14.83
N VAL A 110 5.60 -14.49 15.89
CA VAL A 110 4.75 -13.59 16.70
C VAL A 110 5.61 -12.58 17.48
N ALA A 111 6.75 -13.01 18.02
CA ALA A 111 7.71 -12.13 18.68
C ALA A 111 8.32 -11.12 17.70
N PHE A 112 8.75 -11.58 16.52
CA PHE A 112 9.32 -10.71 15.48
C PHE A 112 8.29 -9.72 14.91
N LYS A 113 7.01 -10.10 14.79
CA LYS A 113 5.93 -9.15 14.41
C LYS A 113 5.71 -8.01 15.41
N ARG A 114 6.06 -8.21 16.68
CA ARG A 114 5.89 -7.19 17.74
C ARG A 114 7.14 -6.34 17.95
N LEU A 115 8.28 -6.70 17.36
CA LEU A 115 9.55 -6.00 17.51
C LEU A 115 9.57 -4.79 16.56
N LYS A 116 9.31 -3.61 17.12
CA LYS A 116 9.39 -2.32 16.40
C LYS A 116 10.82 -1.91 16.02
N ARG A 117 11.80 -2.33 16.82
CA ARG A 117 13.23 -2.02 16.62
C ARG A 117 14.06 -3.24 16.94
N PHE A 118 14.90 -3.67 16.01
CA PHE A 118 15.87 -4.73 16.24
C PHE A 118 17.28 -4.13 16.20
N LYS A 119 17.94 -4.09 17.36
CA LYS A 119 19.32 -3.64 17.49
C LYS A 119 20.23 -4.86 17.54
N PHE A 120 20.96 -5.10 16.47
CA PHE A 120 22.01 -6.12 16.43
C PHE A 120 23.36 -5.41 16.27
N LEU A 121 24.13 -5.37 17.36
CA LEU A 121 25.38 -4.60 17.46
C LEU A 121 25.14 -3.09 17.25
N ASN A 122 25.98 -2.42 16.45
CA ASN A 122 25.88 -0.99 16.11
C ASN A 122 24.94 -0.71 14.92
N LEU A 123 24.18 -1.70 14.46
CA LEU A 123 23.21 -1.55 13.38
C LEU A 123 21.79 -1.62 13.96
N GLU A 124 21.05 -0.52 13.78
CA GLU A 124 19.63 -0.41 14.13
C GLU A 124 18.82 -0.63 12.85
N PHE A 125 17.97 -1.67 12.84
CA PHE A 125 17.06 -1.96 11.73
C PHE A 125 15.64 -1.58 12.15
N GLU A 126 15.05 -0.60 11.47
CA GLU A 126 13.64 -0.21 11.61
C GLU A 126 12.76 -1.05 10.68
N VAL A 127 11.69 -1.63 11.24
CA VAL A 127 10.77 -2.54 10.53
C VAL A 127 9.52 -1.79 10.01
N ASP A 128 9.43 -0.47 10.21
CA ASP A 128 8.21 0.34 10.06
C ASP A 128 7.81 0.80 8.62
N ASN A 129 8.61 0.52 7.58
CA ASN A 129 8.40 1.20 6.29
C ASN A 129 7.18 0.76 5.45
N ILE A 130 6.56 -0.40 5.67
CA ILE A 130 5.50 -0.88 4.77
C ILE A 130 4.10 -0.43 5.23
N GLU A 131 3.81 -0.49 6.53
CA GLU A 131 2.51 -0.09 7.07
C GLU A 131 2.36 1.43 7.06
N GLN A 132 3.42 2.16 7.42
CA GLN A 132 3.41 3.62 7.40
C GLN A 132 3.27 4.19 5.97
N ALA A 133 3.97 3.63 4.99
CA ALA A 133 3.82 4.04 3.59
C ALA A 133 2.42 3.75 3.03
N ALA A 134 1.79 2.65 3.45
CA ALA A 134 0.41 2.33 3.07
C ALA A 134 -0.60 3.32 3.70
N ILE A 135 -0.43 3.65 4.98
CA ILE A 135 -1.26 4.65 5.68
C ILE A 135 -1.09 6.02 5.02
N GLU A 136 0.14 6.45 4.77
CA GLU A 136 0.45 7.72 4.12
C GLU A 136 -0.18 7.80 2.71
N THR A 137 -0.12 6.72 1.93
CA THR A 137 -0.79 6.65 0.61
C THR A 137 -2.31 6.83 0.72
N VAL A 138 -2.93 6.22 1.75
CA VAL A 138 -4.37 6.37 2.01
C VAL A 138 -4.71 7.79 2.44
N GLU A 139 -3.88 8.41 3.30
CA GLU A 139 -4.08 9.80 3.75
C GLU A 139 -3.91 10.80 2.60
N ILE A 140 -2.90 10.61 1.73
CA ILE A 140 -2.70 11.42 0.51
C ILE A 140 -3.92 11.30 -0.40
N SER A 141 -4.35 10.08 -0.70
CA SER A 141 -5.50 9.83 -1.57
C SER A 141 -6.79 10.41 -0.98
N GLY A 142 -6.99 10.26 0.33
CA GLY A 142 -8.14 10.83 1.05
C GLY A 142 -8.15 12.35 1.02
N THR A 143 -6.98 12.99 1.12
CA THR A 143 -6.85 14.45 1.03
C THR A 143 -7.22 14.97 -0.36
N LYS A 144 -6.75 14.29 -1.43
CA LYS A 144 -7.15 14.61 -2.81
C LYS A 144 -8.65 14.41 -3.04
N ALA A 145 -9.21 13.31 -2.54
CA ALA A 145 -10.64 13.04 -2.63
C ALA A 145 -11.48 14.11 -1.90
N ARG A 146 -11.01 14.62 -0.77
CA ARG A 146 -11.65 15.74 -0.06
C ARG A 146 -11.63 17.03 -0.88
N LEU A 147 -10.55 17.32 -1.60
CA LEU A 147 -10.49 18.47 -2.52
C LEU A 147 -11.47 18.30 -3.68
N MET A 148 -11.55 17.11 -4.28
CA MET A 148 -12.55 16.80 -5.31
C MET A 148 -13.97 17.02 -4.78
N ALA A 149 -14.27 16.52 -3.58
CA ALA A 149 -15.57 16.68 -2.94
C ALA A 149 -15.90 18.16 -2.68
N TYR A 150 -14.92 18.95 -2.23
CA TYR A 150 -15.06 20.39 -2.05
C TYR A 150 -15.42 21.10 -3.35
N PHE A 151 -14.69 20.83 -4.45
CA PHE A 151 -15.00 21.45 -5.74
C PHE A 151 -16.40 21.13 -6.24
N THR A 152 -16.88 19.91 -6.02
CA THR A 152 -18.23 19.49 -6.42
C THR A 152 -19.34 19.88 -5.45
N GLY A 153 -18.99 20.43 -4.29
CA GLY A 153 -19.93 20.79 -3.24
C GLY A 153 -20.53 22.18 -3.41
N ASP A 154 -21.56 22.46 -2.61
CA ASP A 154 -22.26 23.75 -2.61
C ASP A 154 -21.35 24.91 -2.21
N ASP A 155 -20.33 24.66 -1.37
CA ASP A 155 -19.36 25.67 -0.95
C ASP A 155 -18.63 26.28 -2.16
N ALA A 156 -18.13 25.45 -3.08
CA ALA A 156 -17.44 25.92 -4.28
C ALA A 156 -18.40 26.64 -5.25
N SER A 157 -19.66 26.20 -5.33
CA SER A 157 -20.69 26.89 -6.11
C SER A 157 -20.98 28.29 -5.54
N GLY A 158 -21.15 28.40 -4.21
CA GLY A 158 -21.33 29.67 -3.52
C GLY A 158 -20.12 30.60 -3.70
N ARG A 159 -18.89 30.07 -3.59
CA ARG A 159 -17.68 30.83 -3.89
C ARG A 159 -17.61 31.34 -5.32
N THR A 160 -18.09 30.56 -6.28
CA THR A 160 -18.14 30.97 -7.69
C THR A 160 -19.09 32.16 -7.88
N LEU A 161 -20.19 32.20 -7.12
CA LEU A 161 -21.15 33.33 -7.14
C LEU A 161 -20.53 34.63 -6.61
N ASP A 162 -19.58 34.56 -5.67
CA ASP A 162 -18.88 35.74 -5.14
C ASP A 162 -18.12 36.52 -6.24
N PHE A 163 -17.83 35.89 -7.39
CA PHE A 163 -17.16 36.51 -8.54
C PHE A 163 -18.13 37.17 -9.54
N LEU A 164 -19.44 37.15 -9.28
CA LEU A 164 -20.43 37.78 -10.16
C LEU A 164 -20.27 39.30 -10.16
N SER A 165 -19.84 39.86 -11.30
CA SER A 165 -19.74 41.30 -11.51
C SER A 165 -20.56 41.70 -12.73
N GLN A 166 -21.54 42.60 -12.54
CA GLN A 166 -22.33 43.17 -13.65
C GLN A 166 -22.95 42.09 -14.58
N SER A 167 -23.43 40.99 -13.99
CA SER A 167 -24.11 39.87 -14.68
C SER A 167 -23.22 38.90 -15.44
N THR A 168 -21.89 38.99 -15.34
CA THR A 168 -20.96 37.99 -15.92
C THR A 168 -19.90 37.56 -14.92
N ILE A 169 -19.32 36.39 -15.16
CA ILE A 169 -18.22 35.82 -14.36
C ILE A 169 -17.07 35.46 -15.30
N ASP A 170 -15.86 35.93 -15.02
CA ASP A 170 -14.68 35.50 -15.77
C ASP A 170 -14.22 34.11 -15.30
N PHE A 171 -14.30 33.13 -16.21
CA PHE A 171 -13.82 31.77 -15.97
C PHE A 171 -12.38 31.74 -15.50
N LYS A 172 -11.52 32.58 -16.06
CA LYS A 172 -10.09 32.60 -15.71
C LYS A 172 -9.89 33.02 -14.27
N GLU A 173 -10.59 34.05 -13.82
CA GLU A 173 -10.46 34.57 -12.45
C GLU A 173 -10.87 33.51 -11.42
N VAL A 174 -12.02 32.85 -11.66
CA VAL A 174 -12.51 31.76 -10.81
C VAL A 174 -11.52 30.59 -10.81
N LEU A 175 -10.99 30.22 -11.98
CA LEU A 175 -10.00 29.16 -12.10
C LEU A 175 -8.70 29.49 -11.36
N GLU A 176 -8.20 30.72 -11.45
CA GLU A 176 -7.01 31.16 -10.70
C GLU A 176 -7.23 31.09 -9.19
N TYR A 177 -8.42 31.44 -8.71
CA TYR A 177 -8.79 31.32 -7.29
C TYR A 177 -8.71 29.86 -6.81
N PHE A 178 -9.41 28.94 -7.49
CA PHE A 178 -9.41 27.55 -7.05
C PHE A 178 -8.08 26.84 -7.25
N LEU A 179 -7.28 27.21 -8.27
CA LEU A 179 -5.91 26.72 -8.42
C LEU A 179 -5.02 27.18 -7.26
N ALA A 180 -5.18 28.42 -6.77
CA ALA A 180 -4.50 28.90 -5.58
C ALA A 180 -4.90 28.11 -4.33
N GLU A 181 -6.20 27.87 -4.13
CA GLU A 181 -6.68 27.04 -3.02
C GLU A 181 -6.14 25.60 -3.11
N THR A 182 -6.11 25.02 -4.31
CA THR A 182 -5.54 23.68 -4.55
C THR A 182 -4.06 23.64 -4.19
N GLN A 183 -3.29 24.65 -4.62
CA GLN A 183 -1.87 24.79 -4.30
C GLN A 183 -1.63 24.85 -2.79
N LEU A 184 -2.47 25.59 -2.07
CA LEU A 184 -2.42 25.65 -0.60
C LEU A 184 -2.78 24.30 0.05
N GLY A 185 -3.78 23.60 -0.50
CA GLY A 185 -4.18 22.26 -0.04
C GLY A 185 -3.08 21.21 -0.20
N TYR A 186 -2.31 21.28 -1.29
CA TYR A 186 -1.22 20.35 -1.58
C TYR A 186 0.06 20.63 -0.77
N LYS A 187 0.29 21.88 -0.36
CA LYS A 187 1.54 22.29 0.32
C LYS A 187 1.75 21.59 1.68
N ASN A 188 0.68 21.20 2.36
CA ASN A 188 0.73 20.67 3.71
C ASN A 188 0.73 19.13 3.73
N HIS A 189 1.15 18.56 4.87
CA HIS A 189 1.02 17.12 5.13
C HIS A 189 -0.45 16.69 4.99
N PRO A 190 -0.75 15.55 4.34
CA PRO A 190 0.16 14.47 3.94
C PRO A 190 0.77 14.58 2.54
N ILE A 191 0.31 15.52 1.69
CA ILE A 191 0.73 15.57 0.28
C ILE A 191 2.12 16.17 0.11
N ASN A 192 2.42 17.26 0.84
CA ASN A 192 3.70 17.99 0.76
C ASN A 192 4.12 18.35 -0.69
N GLY A 193 3.15 18.52 -1.59
CA GLY A 193 3.35 18.75 -3.01
C GLY A 193 3.46 20.23 -3.32
N VAL A 194 4.68 20.73 -3.55
CA VAL A 194 4.89 22.14 -3.93
C VAL A 194 4.91 22.24 -5.45
N PHE A 195 3.88 22.87 -6.03
CA PHE A 195 3.81 23.15 -7.46
C PHE A 195 3.50 24.62 -7.72
N THR A 196 3.66 25.06 -8.97
CA THR A 196 3.23 26.38 -9.46
C THR A 196 2.34 26.18 -10.69
N TYR A 197 1.37 27.06 -10.91
CA TYR A 197 0.46 26.98 -12.05
C TYR A 197 0.53 28.24 -12.91
N LYS A 198 0.18 28.10 -14.20
CA LYS A 198 0.00 29.19 -15.16
C LYS A 198 -1.13 28.86 -16.12
N ILE A 199 -1.94 29.85 -16.45
CA ILE A 199 -3.03 29.74 -17.42
C ILE A 199 -2.68 30.57 -18.65
N TYR A 200 -2.77 29.97 -19.83
CA TYR A 200 -2.52 30.61 -21.12
C TYR A 200 -3.82 30.68 -21.92
N ASN A 201 -4.18 31.87 -22.41
CA ASN A 201 -5.30 32.11 -23.31
C ASN A 201 -4.87 32.03 -24.80
N GLY A 202 -3.84 31.23 -25.10
CA GLY A 202 -3.12 31.21 -26.37
C GLY A 202 -2.00 30.17 -26.36
N PRO A 203 -0.97 30.28 -27.23
CA PRO A 203 0.06 29.24 -27.33
C PRO A 203 0.87 29.12 -26.04
N ALA A 204 0.92 27.89 -25.51
CA ALA A 204 1.82 27.53 -24.42
C ALA A 204 3.28 27.52 -24.93
N PRO A 205 4.29 27.53 -24.04
CA PRO A 205 5.69 27.42 -24.44
C PRO A 205 5.97 26.20 -25.33
N GLU A 206 6.81 26.34 -26.35
CA GLU A 206 7.12 25.27 -27.34
C GLU A 206 7.47 23.92 -26.71
N LYS A 207 8.20 23.95 -25.59
CA LYS A 207 8.59 22.75 -24.84
C LYS A 207 7.40 21.89 -24.35
N LEU A 208 6.20 22.47 -24.25
CA LEU A 208 4.97 21.82 -23.78
C LEU A 208 4.02 21.48 -24.93
N HIS A 209 4.32 21.83 -26.19
CA HIS A 209 3.40 21.62 -27.31
C HIS A 209 2.94 20.16 -27.43
N VAL A 210 3.85 19.20 -27.24
CA VAL A 210 3.50 17.78 -27.30
C VAL A 210 2.45 17.42 -26.24
N LEU A 211 2.58 17.93 -25.02
CA LEU A 211 1.63 17.68 -23.93
C LEU A 211 0.30 18.43 -24.15
N VAL A 212 0.35 19.61 -24.75
CA VAL A 212 -0.85 20.37 -25.11
C VAL A 212 -1.64 19.64 -26.18
N GLU A 213 -0.98 19.19 -27.25
CA GLU A 213 -1.63 18.44 -28.33
C GLU A 213 -2.15 17.08 -27.82
N GLU A 214 -1.41 16.38 -26.96
CA GLU A 214 -1.90 15.18 -26.27
C GLU A 214 -3.18 15.46 -25.45
N SER A 215 -3.21 16.57 -24.71
CA SER A 215 -4.38 16.97 -23.94
C SER A 215 -5.58 17.35 -24.84
N LYS A 216 -5.33 18.02 -25.96
CA LYS A 216 -6.36 18.34 -26.97
C LYS A 216 -6.95 17.10 -27.62
N GLU A 217 -6.11 16.13 -28.00
CA GLU A 217 -6.53 14.90 -28.67
C GLU A 217 -7.30 13.96 -27.71
N SER A 218 -6.82 13.84 -26.48
CA SER A 218 -7.43 12.96 -25.47
C SER A 218 -8.66 13.58 -24.78
N GLY A 219 -8.73 14.91 -24.70
CA GLY A 219 -9.70 15.62 -23.87
C GLY A 219 -9.43 15.48 -22.37
N GLU A 220 -8.25 14.99 -21.99
CA GLU A 220 -7.82 14.72 -20.63
C GLU A 220 -6.51 15.48 -20.32
N SER A 221 -6.10 15.56 -19.05
CA SER A 221 -4.80 16.15 -18.70
C SER A 221 -3.66 15.24 -19.16
N ALA A 222 -2.64 15.84 -19.76
CA ALA A 222 -1.39 15.19 -20.11
C ALA A 222 -0.37 15.36 -18.96
N VAL A 223 0.32 14.29 -18.59
CA VAL A 223 1.27 14.28 -17.47
C VAL A 223 2.66 13.85 -17.94
N TYR A 224 3.66 14.63 -17.56
CA TYR A 224 5.07 14.28 -17.72
C TYR A 224 5.75 14.34 -16.36
N ASN A 225 6.16 13.20 -15.82
CA ASN A 225 6.98 13.16 -14.61
C ASN A 225 8.45 12.98 -14.96
N LYS A 226 9.33 13.61 -14.19
CA LYS A 226 10.78 13.39 -14.32
C LYS A 226 11.12 11.94 -13.94
N ILE A 227 12.03 11.31 -14.68
CA ILE A 227 12.45 9.90 -14.47
C ILE A 227 13.29 9.76 -13.20
N ASP A 228 14.02 10.81 -12.84
CA ASP A 228 14.94 10.85 -11.69
C ASP A 228 14.41 11.86 -10.67
N GLU A 229 13.95 11.34 -9.52
CA GLU A 229 13.37 12.14 -8.45
C GLU A 229 14.40 13.09 -7.81
N ASP A 230 15.67 12.70 -7.81
CA ASP A 230 16.78 13.48 -7.22
C ASP A 230 17.25 14.63 -8.13
N ASN A 231 16.79 14.66 -9.39
CA ASN A 231 17.18 15.71 -10.32
C ASN A 231 16.43 17.03 -10.00
N LEU A 232 17.17 17.97 -9.40
CA LEU A 232 16.66 19.29 -9.00
C LEU A 232 16.40 20.26 -10.17
N TRP A 233 16.90 19.95 -11.38
CA TRP A 233 16.84 20.86 -12.53
C TRP A 233 15.71 20.52 -13.51
N LYS A 234 15.09 19.35 -13.36
CA LYS A 234 13.96 18.91 -14.18
C LYS A 234 12.65 19.08 -13.41
N LYS A 235 11.62 19.52 -14.14
CA LYS A 235 10.26 19.63 -13.62
C LYS A 235 9.40 18.48 -14.10
N SER A 236 8.47 18.07 -13.24
CA SER A 236 7.26 17.37 -13.63
C SER A 236 6.23 18.40 -14.10
N TYR A 237 5.41 18.03 -15.08
CA TYR A 237 4.37 18.86 -15.67
C TYR A 237 3.05 18.11 -15.71
N LEU A 238 1.96 18.81 -15.42
CA LEU A 238 0.60 18.43 -15.74
C LEU A 238 0.02 19.56 -16.59
N VAL A 239 -0.45 19.22 -17.79
CA VAL A 239 -0.97 20.18 -18.77
C VAL A 239 -2.39 19.78 -19.13
N LEU A 240 -3.30 20.75 -19.05
CA LEU A 240 -4.69 20.57 -19.42
C LEU A 240 -5.11 21.63 -20.43
N TYR A 241 -5.62 21.18 -21.57
CA TYR A 241 -6.34 22.01 -22.53
C TYR A 241 -7.84 21.96 -22.20
N PHE A 242 -8.46 23.14 -22.07
CA PHE A 242 -9.87 23.26 -21.75
C PHE A 242 -10.52 24.40 -22.56
N PRO A 243 -11.44 24.08 -23.50
CA PRO A 243 -12.20 25.10 -24.22
C PRO A 243 -13.44 25.53 -23.41
N TYR A 244 -13.62 26.83 -23.20
CA TYR A 244 -14.80 27.40 -22.53
C TYR A 244 -15.26 28.69 -23.21
N ASN A 245 -16.56 28.82 -23.52
CA ASN A 245 -17.17 29.99 -24.19
C ASN A 245 -16.33 30.51 -25.39
N HIS A 246 -15.98 29.62 -26.32
CA HIS A 246 -15.16 29.90 -27.52
C HIS A 246 -13.74 30.41 -27.24
N THR A 247 -13.28 30.35 -25.99
CA THR A 247 -11.92 30.69 -25.59
C THR A 247 -11.17 29.44 -25.18
N GLU A 248 -9.94 29.29 -25.67
CA GLU A 248 -9.07 28.17 -25.33
C GLU A 248 -8.22 28.52 -24.10
N TYR A 249 -8.27 27.67 -23.08
CA TYR A 249 -7.45 27.78 -21.89
C TYR A 249 -6.46 26.61 -21.83
N ILE A 250 -5.18 26.93 -21.64
CA ILE A 250 -4.15 25.93 -21.35
C ILE A 250 -3.65 26.15 -19.94
N THR A 251 -3.97 25.23 -19.06
CA THR A 251 -3.50 25.22 -17.67
C THR A 251 -2.25 24.36 -17.58
N VAL A 252 -1.14 24.97 -17.16
CA VAL A 252 0.14 24.31 -16.95
C VAL A 252 0.46 24.33 -15.47
N ILE A 253 0.63 23.14 -14.90
CA ILE A 253 1.05 22.92 -13.53
C ILE A 253 2.42 22.29 -13.57
N GLU A 254 3.38 22.89 -12.88
CA GLU A 254 4.77 22.44 -12.89
C GLU A 254 5.32 22.33 -11.46
N SER A 255 6.12 21.29 -11.22
CA SER A 255 6.77 21.08 -9.92
C SER A 255 8.18 20.54 -10.09
N TYR A 256 9.10 20.97 -9.22
CA TYR A 256 10.43 20.37 -9.08
C TYR A 256 10.48 19.20 -8.09
N SER A 257 9.52 19.12 -7.18
CA SER A 257 9.54 18.20 -6.03
C SER A 257 8.46 17.13 -6.09
N TYR A 258 7.37 17.41 -6.80
CA TYR A 258 6.17 16.59 -6.80
C TYR A 258 5.97 15.90 -8.15
N SER A 259 5.64 14.62 -8.10
CA SER A 259 5.27 13.80 -9.26
C SER A 259 3.76 13.66 -9.32
N PHE A 260 3.16 14.00 -10.44
CA PHE A 260 1.71 13.98 -10.61
C PHE A 260 1.22 12.55 -10.86
N ASP A 261 0.22 12.12 -10.11
CA ASP A 261 -0.41 10.81 -10.28
C ASP A 261 -1.74 10.89 -11.03
N ILE A 262 -2.41 9.75 -11.14
CA ILE A 262 -3.70 9.65 -11.83
C ILE A 262 -4.81 10.42 -11.11
N LEU A 263 -4.76 10.54 -9.78
CA LEU A 263 -5.74 11.30 -9.01
C LEU A 263 -5.59 12.79 -9.28
N ASP A 264 -4.35 13.27 -9.43
CA ASP A 264 -4.08 14.67 -9.79
C ASP A 264 -4.69 15.01 -11.15
N LYS A 265 -4.49 14.12 -12.14
CA LYS A 265 -5.10 14.24 -13.47
C LYS A 265 -6.62 14.42 -13.38
N TYR A 266 -7.30 13.54 -12.66
CA TYR A 266 -8.75 13.64 -12.47
C TYR A 266 -9.17 14.88 -11.67
N LEU A 267 -8.40 15.27 -10.66
CA LEU A 267 -8.72 16.42 -9.81
C LEU A 267 -8.73 17.72 -10.62
N PHE A 268 -7.70 17.95 -11.42
CA PHE A 268 -7.61 19.17 -12.22
C PHE A 268 -8.63 19.21 -13.36
N GLU A 269 -8.93 18.07 -13.99
CA GLU A 269 -10.03 17.98 -14.96
C GLU A 269 -11.39 18.29 -14.33
N LEU A 270 -11.66 17.67 -13.17
CA LEU A 270 -12.90 17.88 -12.43
C LEU A 270 -13.07 19.34 -12.02
N LEU A 271 -11.97 19.99 -11.61
CA LEU A 271 -11.98 21.41 -11.25
C LEU A 271 -12.49 22.26 -12.42
N HIS A 272 -11.89 22.12 -13.61
CA HIS A 272 -12.28 22.92 -14.78
C HIS A 272 -13.73 22.67 -15.21
N LYS A 273 -14.14 21.40 -15.24
CA LYS A 273 -15.52 21.00 -15.59
C LYS A 273 -16.53 21.55 -14.58
N THR A 274 -16.21 21.52 -13.29
CA THR A 274 -17.12 22.01 -12.26
C THR A 274 -17.25 23.53 -12.31
N ILE A 275 -16.15 24.26 -12.52
CA ILE A 275 -16.20 25.72 -12.72
C ILE A 275 -17.07 26.05 -13.93
N SER A 276 -16.83 25.42 -15.09
CA SER A 276 -17.63 25.62 -16.31
C SER A 276 -19.13 25.46 -16.03
N LYS A 277 -19.50 24.35 -15.38
CA LYS A 277 -20.88 24.04 -15.03
C LYS A 277 -21.48 25.06 -14.06
N ASN A 278 -20.72 25.50 -13.05
CA ASN A 278 -21.20 26.49 -12.09
C ASN A 278 -21.44 27.84 -12.76
N LEU A 279 -20.54 28.27 -13.65
CA LEU A 279 -20.73 29.51 -14.43
C LEU A 279 -21.97 29.42 -15.32
N GLU A 280 -22.13 28.34 -16.07
CA GLU A 280 -23.31 28.11 -16.92
C GLU A 280 -24.62 28.19 -16.11
N ASN A 281 -24.64 27.59 -14.92
CA ASN A 281 -25.81 27.64 -14.03
C ASN A 281 -26.10 29.07 -13.54
N ILE A 282 -25.07 29.82 -13.15
CA ILE A 282 -25.23 31.19 -12.66
C ILE A 282 -25.67 32.11 -13.80
N GLU A 283 -25.06 32.01 -14.99
CA GLU A 283 -25.46 32.75 -16.19
C GLU A 283 -26.94 32.48 -16.53
N TYR A 284 -27.37 31.22 -16.45
CA TYR A 284 -28.77 30.85 -16.66
C TYR A 284 -29.70 31.47 -15.62
N MET A 285 -29.34 31.45 -14.33
CA MET A 285 -30.12 32.08 -13.26
C MET A 285 -30.24 33.60 -13.44
N VAL A 286 -29.15 34.26 -13.82
CA VAL A 286 -29.14 35.71 -14.09
C VAL A 286 -30.02 36.03 -15.30
N ALA A 287 -29.95 35.24 -16.37
CA ALA A 287 -30.78 35.42 -17.56
C ALA A 287 -32.28 35.27 -17.26
N LEU A 288 -32.68 34.30 -16.43
CA LEU A 288 -34.06 34.14 -16.00
C LEU A 288 -34.56 35.33 -15.18
N THR A 289 -33.75 35.81 -14.23
CA THR A 289 -34.13 36.90 -13.33
C THR A 289 -34.29 38.23 -14.08
N ASN A 290 -33.43 38.51 -15.05
CA ASN A 290 -33.51 39.75 -15.83
C ASN A 290 -34.73 39.78 -16.78
N ASN A 291 -35.16 38.63 -17.31
CA ASN A 291 -36.34 38.56 -18.18
C ASN A 291 -37.67 38.81 -17.42
N ASP A 292 -37.72 38.50 -16.13
CA ASP A 292 -38.88 38.74 -15.28
C ASP A 292 -39.04 40.25 -14.92
N GLU A 293 -37.95 41.00 -14.86
CA GLU A 293 -38.01 42.46 -14.64
C GLU A 293 -38.53 43.21 -15.89
N ASP A 294 -38.09 42.84 -17.09
CA ASP A 294 -38.54 43.48 -18.34
C ASP A 294 -40.02 43.23 -18.66
N THR A 295 -40.55 42.04 -18.32
CA THR A 295 -42.00 41.74 -18.52
C THR A 295 -42.92 42.43 -17.50
N SER A 296 -42.36 42.92 -16.39
CA SER A 296 -43.10 43.67 -15.37
C SER A 296 -43.27 45.16 -15.72
N LEU A 297 -42.38 45.73 -16.54
CA LEU A 297 -42.41 47.12 -16.98
C LEU A 297 -43.26 47.37 -18.25
N GLU A 298 -43.52 46.34 -19.07
CA GLU A 298 -44.45 46.44 -20.20
C GLU A 298 -45.94 46.34 -19.81
N ASN A 299 -46.25 45.95 -18.57
CA ASN A 299 -47.62 45.79 -18.06
C ASN A 299 -48.08 46.88 -17.08
N SER A 300 -47.32 47.99 -16.98
CA SER A 300 -47.64 49.17 -16.16
C SER A 300 -47.70 50.43 -17.01
#